data_AF-A0A9D6HQV4-F1
#
_entry.id   AF-A0A9D6HQV4-F1
#
_cell.length_a   1.000
_cell.length_b   1.000
_cell.length_c   1.000
_cell.angle_alpha   90.00
_cell.angle_beta   90.00
_cell.angle_gamma   90.00
#
_symmetry.space_group_name_H-M   'P 1'
#
loop_
_entity.id
_entity.type
_entity.pdbx_description
1 polymer ?
#
loop_
_entity_poly.entity_id
_entity_poly.type
_entity_poly.pdbx_seq_one_letter_code
_entity_poly.pdbx_strand_id
1 'polypeptide(L)' 'MKMSTVGWLAWVLVVVGAINWGLIGAANLNIVEAVVGSGSLAQVVYILVGLGGLYLLWGAVSKKA' A
#
# COMPACT_ATOMS: atom_id res chain seq x y z
N MET A 1 10.39 16.50 9.30
CA MET A 1 10.71 15.76 8.07
C MET A 1 9.75 16.22 6.97
N LYS A 2 10.22 16.95 5.96
CA LYS A 2 9.35 17.35 4.83
C LYS A 2 9.20 16.13 3.92
N MET A 3 8.08 15.44 4.01
CA MET A 3 7.78 14.31 3.13
C MET A 3 7.59 14.83 1.71
N SER A 4 8.31 14.26 0.75
CA SER A 4 8.08 14.54 -0.67
C SER A 4 6.68 14.07 -1.07
N THR A 5 6.13 14.61 -2.16
CA THR A 5 4.82 14.20 -2.69
C THR A 5 4.76 12.68 -2.95
N VAL A 6 5.85 12.10 -3.45
CA VAL A 6 5.99 10.65 -3.65
C VAL A 6 5.97 9.89 -2.32
N GLY A 7 6.62 10.41 -1.29
CA GLY A 7 6.58 9.82 0.05
C GLY A 7 5.18 9.81 0.67
N TRP A 8 4.41 10.88 0.46
CA TRP A 8 3.01 10.92 0.88
C TRP A 8 2.14 9.91 0.13
N LEU A 9 2.31 9.82 -1.19
CA LEU A 9 1.57 8.84 -2.01
C LEU A 9 1.88 7.41 -1.58
N ALA A 10 3.17 7.08 -1.40
CA ALA A 10 3.61 5.78 -0.93
C ALA A 10 3.02 5.45 0.45
N TRP A 11 2.99 6.42 1.37
CA TRP A 11 2.43 6.24 2.71
C TRP A 11 0.93 5.94 2.66
N VAL A 12 0.16 6.72 1.89
CA VAL A 12 -1.28 6.47 1.72
C VAL A 12 -1.54 5.10 1.12
N LEU A 13 -0.80 4.71 0.07
CA LEU A 13 -0.95 3.39 -0.56
C LEU A 13 -0.70 2.26 0.44
N VAL A 14 0.36 2.34 1.24
CA VAL A 14 0.68 1.31 2.24
C VAL A 14 -0.36 1.24 3.34
N VAL A 15 -0.86 2.38 3.83
CA VAL A 15 -1.91 2.42 4.87
C VAL A 15 -3.21 1.79 4.35
N VAL A 16 -3.64 2.16 3.14
CA VAL A 16 -4.83 1.57 2.51
C VAL A 16 -4.65 0.07 2.31
N GLY A 17 -3.47 -0.35 1.85
CA GLY A 17 -3.10 -1.75 1.73
C GLY A 17 -3.22 -2.51 3.05
N ALA A 18 -2.61 -1.98 4.12
CA ALA A 18 -2.62 -2.60 5.44
C ALA A 18 -4.05 -2.75 5.99
N ILE A 19 -4.91 -1.75 5.80
CA ILE A 19 -6.32 -1.82 6.17
C ILE A 19 -7.04 -2.93 5.37
N ASN A 20 -6.84 -2.99 4.04
CA ASN A 20 -7.45 -4.03 3.21
C ASN A 20 -7.04 -5.43 3.65
N TRP A 21 -5.74 -5.67 3.89
CA TRP A 21 -5.25 -6.95 4.40
C TRP A 21 -5.82 -7.30 5.78
N GLY A 22 -5.94 -6.31 6.68
CA GLY A 22 -6.57 -6.51 7.99
C GLY A 22 -8.03 -6.93 7.88
N LEU A 23 -8.79 -6.33 6.95
CA LEU A 23 -10.19 -6.67 6.71
C LEU A 23 -10.37 -8.03 6.04
N ILE A 24 -9.49 -8.39 5.10
CA ILE A 24 -9.45 -9.74 4.52
C ILE A 24 -9.17 -10.77 5.62
N GLY A 25 -8.20 -10.53 6.51
CA GLY A 25 -7.87 -11.44 7.60
C GLY A 25 -8.96 -11.55 8.67
N ALA A 26 -9.65 -10.45 8.99
CA ALA A 26 -10.66 -10.42 10.05
C ALA A 26 -12.05 -10.93 9.60
N ALA A 27 -12.46 -10.59 8.38
CA ALA A 27 -13.83 -10.82 7.92
C ALA A 27 -13.92 -11.28 6.45
N ASN A 28 -12.79 -11.59 5.81
CA ASN A 28 -12.71 -11.91 4.37
C ASN A 28 -13.31 -10.81 3.47
N LEU A 29 -13.24 -9.56 3.93
CA LEU A 29 -13.75 -8.40 3.22
C LEU A 29 -12.63 -7.75 2.41
N ASN A 30 -12.76 -7.76 1.08
CA ASN A 30 -11.81 -7.15 0.17
C ASN A 30 -12.35 -5.83 -0.40
N ILE A 31 -11.94 -4.71 0.20
CA ILE A 31 -12.35 -3.36 -0.23
C ILE A 31 -11.74 -3.02 -1.60
N VAL A 32 -10.48 -3.42 -1.84
CA VAL A 32 -9.81 -3.12 -3.11
C VAL A 32 -10.59 -3.75 -4.27
N GLU A 33 -10.98 -5.02 -4.15
CA GLU A 33 -11.82 -5.67 -5.16
C GLU A 33 -13.24 -5.10 -5.22
N ALA A 34 -13.81 -4.68 -4.09
CA ALA A 34 -15.14 -4.07 -4.07
C ALA A 34 -15.21 -2.73 -4.81
N VAL A 35 -14.13 -1.93 -4.79
CA VAL A 35 -14.08 -0.61 -5.45
C VAL A 35 -13.59 -0.71 -6.89
N VAL A 36 -12.56 -1.52 -7.14
CA VAL A 36 -11.83 -1.53 -8.43
C VAL A 36 -12.28 -2.70 -9.32
N GLY A 37 -13.00 -3.67 -8.76
CA GLY A 37 -13.32 -4.94 -9.40
C GLY A 37 -12.26 -6.01 -9.15
N SER A 38 -12.64 -7.27 -9.34
CA SER A 38 -11.76 -8.42 -9.16
C SER A 38 -10.84 -8.65 -10.36
N GLY A 39 -9.80 -9.47 -10.16
CA GLY A 39 -8.87 -9.87 -11.22
C GLY A 39 -7.70 -8.90 -11.40
N SER A 40 -7.38 -8.57 -12.65
CA SER A 40 -6.14 -7.88 -13.01
C SER A 40 -6.02 -6.47 -12.42
N LEU A 41 -7.12 -5.74 -12.29
CA LEU A 41 -7.06 -4.38 -11.73
C LEU A 41 -6.72 -4.38 -10.23
N ALA A 42 -7.30 -5.29 -9.44
CA ALA A 42 -6.96 -5.43 -8.02
C ALA A 42 -5.50 -5.83 -7.84
N GLN A 43 -4.98 -6.72 -8.69
CA GLN A 43 -3.56 -7.11 -8.68
C GLN A 43 -2.63 -5.92 -8.92
N VAL A 44 -2.97 -5.04 -9.88
CA VAL A 44 -2.20 -3.81 -10.12
C VAL A 44 -2.16 -2.92 -8.87
N VAL A 45 -3.30 -2.77 -8.17
CA VAL A 45 -3.35 -2.02 -6.90
C VAL A 45 -2.43 -2.66 -5.86
N TYR A 46 -2.46 -3.98 -5.68
CA TYR A 46 -1.58 -4.65 -4.72
C TYR A 46 -0.09 -4.51 -5.06
N ILE A 47 0.27 -4.51 -6.35
CA ILE A 47 1.65 -4.25 -6.79
C ILE A 47 2.05 -2.82 -6.40
N LEU A 48 1.19 -1.82 -6.63
CA LEU A 48 1.46 -0.42 -6.25
C LEU A 48 1.61 -0.24 -4.74
N VAL A 49 0.79 -0.93 -3.94
CA VAL A 49 0.93 -0.98 -2.48
C VAL A 49 2.29 -1.55 -2.08
N GLY A 50 2.70 -2.68 -2.69
CA GLY A 50 4.00 -3.30 -2.44
C GLY A 50 5.18 -2.39 -2.78
N LEU A 51 5.13 -1.72 -3.94
CA LEU A 51 6.15 -0.74 -4.36
C LEU A 51 6.21 0.45 -3.41
N GLY A 52 5.06 0.94 -2.94
CA GLY A 52 5.00 1.98 -1.90
C GLY A 52 5.68 1.55 -0.61
N GLY A 53 5.45 0.30 -0.18
CA GLY A 53 6.12 -0.30 0.98
C GLY A 53 7.63 -0.34 0.82
N LEU A 54 8.12 -0.82 -0.33
CA LEU A 54 9.55 -0.87 -0.63
C LEU A 54 10.19 0.53 -0.65
N TYR A 55 9.52 1.54 -1.21
CA TYR A 55 10.02 2.92 -1.20
C TYR A 55 10.18 3.47 0.21
N LEU A 56 9.18 3.26 1.08
CA LEU A 56 9.24 3.71 2.47
C LEU A 56 10.31 2.95 3.27
N LEU A 57 10.42 1.63 3.07
CA LEU A 57 11.44 0.81 3.72
C LEU A 57 12.85 1.24 3.29
N TRP A 58 13.06 1.46 1.99
CA TRP A 58 14.33 1.98 1.49
C TRP A 58 14.69 3.32 2.15
N GLY A 59 13.75 4.27 2.17
CA GLY A 59 13.96 5.56 2.83
C GLY A 59 14.25 5.44 4.33
N ALA A 60 13.64 4.46 5.01
CA ALA A 60 13.89 4.20 6.44
C ALA A 60 15.26 3.58 6.69
N VAL A 61 15.71 2.64 5.84
CA VAL A 61 17.01 1.98 5.95
C VAL A 61 18.14 2.93 5.57
N SER A 62 18.02 3.67 4.46
CA SER A 62 19.07 4.59 3.98
C SER A 62 19.31 5.79 4.90
N LYS A 63 18.33 6.21 5.71
CA LYS A 63 18.52 7.27 6.72
C LYS A 63 19.24 6.80 7.97
N LYS A 64 19.44 5.49 8.13
CA LYS A 64 20.02 4.87 9.32
C LYS A 64 21.52 4.52 9.12
N ALA A 65 22.05 4.75 7.93
CA ALA A 65 23.46 4.54 7.57
C ALA A 65 24.24 5.86 7.59
#